data_AF-A0A2L1DHG1-F1
#
_entry.id   AF-A0A2L1DHG1-F1
#
_cell.length_a   1.000
_cell.length_b   1.000
_cell.length_c   1.000
_cell.angle_alpha   90.00
_cell.angle_beta   90.00
_cell.angle_gamma   90.00
#
_symmetry.space_group_name_H-M   'P 1'
#
loop_
_entity.id
_entity.type
_entity.pdbx_description
1 polymer ?
#
loop_
_entity_poly.entity_id
_entity_poly.type
_entity_poly.pdbx_seq_one_letter_code
_entity_poly.pdbx_strand_id
1 'polypeptide(L)' 'VYFNEASGNKYVPRAVLVDLEPGTMDAVRAGPFGQLFRPDNFVFG' A
#
# COMPACT_ATOMS: atom_id res chain seq x y z
N VAL A 1 10.07 -14.02 0.27
CA VAL A 1 8.83 -14.43 0.99
C VAL A 1 7.86 -13.27 1.22
N TYR A 2 8.32 -12.09 1.66
CA TYR A 2 7.44 -10.95 2.00
C TYR A 2 6.89 -10.12 0.82
N PHE A 3 7.48 -10.23 -0.37
CA PHE A 3 7.13 -9.41 -1.53
C PHE A 3 6.62 -10.28 -2.67
N ASN A 4 5.77 -9.69 -3.50
CA ASN A 4 5.41 -10.15 -4.83
C ASN A 4 6.24 -9.38 -5.86
N GLU A 5 6.89 -10.09 -6.77
CA GLU A 5 7.48 -9.47 -7.94
C GLU A 5 6.37 -9.18 -8.98
N ALA A 6 6.35 -7.95 -9.47
CA ALA A 6 5.53 -7.46 -10.57
C ALA A 6 6.43 -7.07 -11.74
N SER A 7 5.84 -6.79 -12.90
CA SER A 7 6.58 -6.40 -14.10
C SER A 7 7.52 -5.23 -13.86
N GLY A 8 8.69 -5.25 -14.50
CA GLY A 8 9.66 -4.15 -14.44
C GLY A 8 10.46 -4.09 -13.13
N ASN A 9 10.80 -5.24 -12.55
CA ASN A 9 11.56 -5.35 -11.28
C ASN A 9 10.86 -4.64 -10.11
N LYS A 10 9.53 -4.49 -10.15
CA LYS A 10 8.74 -3.86 -9.08
C LYS A 10 8.41 -4.90 -8.03
N TYR A 11 8.75 -4.65 -6.77
CA TYR A 11 8.42 -5.52 -5.65
C TYR A 11 7.31 -4.90 -4.81
N VAL A 12 6.18 -5.59 -4.70
CA VAL A 12 4.99 -5.15 -3.96
C VAL A 12 4.89 -5.92 -2.64
N PRO A 13 4.75 -5.26 -1.48
CA PRO A 13 4.58 -5.94 -0.20
C PRO A 13 3.30 -6.79 -0.16
N ARG A 14 3.40 -7.97 0.45
CA ARG A 14 2.23 -8.75 0.86
C ARG A 14 1.73 -8.24 2.22
N ALA A 15 1.05 -7.09 2.23
CA ALA A 15 0.57 -6.43 3.44
C ALA A 15 -0.80 -5.79 3.21
N VAL A 16 -1.59 -5.66 4.28
CA VAL A 16 -2.88 -4.95 4.31
C VAL A 16 -2.77 -3.80 5.32
N LEU A 17 -3.19 -2.61 4.92
CA LEU A 17 -3.25 -1.43 5.77
C LEU A 17 -4.71 -1.21 6.18
N VAL A 18 -4.95 -1.16 7.49
CA VAL A 18 -6.28 -1.01 8.07
C VAL A 18 -6.29 0.23 8.95
N ASP A 19 -7.20 1.14 8.68
CA ASP A 19 -7.48 2.32 9.50
C ASP A 19 -8.99 2.52 9.59
N LEU A 20 -9.47 3.12 10.69
CA LEU A 20 -10.86 3.53 10.85
C LEU A 20 -11.07 5.01 10.44
N GLU A 21 -10.00 5.70 10.05
CA GLU A 21 -10.03 7.06 9.55
C GLU A 21 -9.56 7.12 8.07
N PRO A 22 -10.38 7.64 7.14
CA PRO A 22 -9.98 7.76 5.73
C PRO A 22 -8.77 8.68 5.52
N GLY A 23 -8.57 9.68 6.39
CA GLY A 23 -7.55 10.72 6.24
C GLY A 23 -6.11 10.21 6.33
N THR A 24 -5.86 9.16 7.11
CA THR A 24 -4.52 8.56 7.24
C THR A 24 -4.07 7.92 5.93
N MET A 25 -5.01 7.37 5.15
CA MET A 25 -4.68 6.66 3.91
C MET A 25 -4.19 7.60 2.81
N ASP A 26 -4.72 8.82 2.76
CA ASP A 26 -4.24 9.85 1.83
C ASP A 26 -2.82 10.31 2.18
N ALA A 27 -2.49 10.40 3.47
CA ALA A 27 -1.13 10.71 3.91
C ALA A 27 -0.13 9.60 3.54
N VAL A 28 -0.49 8.33 3.70
CA VAL A 28 0.36 7.19 3.29
C VAL A 28 0.56 7.16 1.78
N ARG A 29 -0.49 7.46 1.00
CA ARG A 29 -0.42 7.51 -0.47
C ARG A 29 0.41 8.70 -0.98
N ALA A 30 0.36 9.84 -0.29
CA ALA A 30 1.15 11.02 -0.60
C ALA A 30 2.63 10.89 -0.15
N GLY A 31 2.92 9.95 0.73
CA GLY A 31 4.27 9.70 1.23
C GLY A 31 5.22 9.09 0.18
N PRO A 32 6.54 9.09 0.45
CA PRO A 32 7.57 8.57 -0.47
C PRO A 32 7.39 7.09 -0.84
N PHE A 33 6.62 6.34 -0.05
CA PHE A 33 6.33 4.92 -0.28
C PHE A 33 4.88 4.66 -0.72
N GLY A 34 4.11 5.69 -1.05
CA GLY A 34 2.69 5.52 -1.41
C GLY A 34 2.44 4.64 -2.64
N GLN A 35 3.40 4.58 -3.56
CA GLN A 35 3.34 3.75 -4.78
C GLN A 35 3.82 2.29 -4.59
N LEU A 36 4.27 1.97 -3.38
CA LEU A 36 4.78 0.64 -3.03
C LEU A 36 3.64 -0.37 -2.82
N PHE A 37 2.53 0.09 -2.24
CA PHE A 37 1.36 -0.73 -1.95
C PHE A 37 0.39 -0.75 -3.12
N ARG A 38 -0.40 -1.82 -3.24
CA ARG A 38 -1.53 -1.84 -4.18
C ARG A 38 -2.69 -1.03 -3.60
N PRO A 39 -3.49 -0.33 -4.44
CA PRO A 39 -4.70 0.36 -3.98
C PRO A 39 -5.65 -0.56 -3.20
N ASP A 40 -5.73 -1.83 -3.58
CA ASP A 40 -6.60 -2.83 -2.94
C ASP A 40 -6.07 -3.32 -1.59
N ASN A 41 -4.85 -2.94 -1.19
CA ASN A 41 -4.30 -3.30 0.12
C ASN A 41 -4.80 -2.38 1.24
N PHE A 42 -5.60 -1.37 0.92
CA PHE A 42 -6.12 -0.39 1.87
C PHE A 42 -7.56 -0.72 2.24
N VAL A 43 -7.82 -0.90 3.54
CA VAL A 43 -9.17 -1.09 4.09
C VAL A 43 -9.42 0.06 5.06
N PHE A 44 -10.50 0.80 4.82
CA PHE A 44 -10.92 1.91 5.67
C PHE A 44 -12.45 2.00 5.77
N GLY A 45 -12.95 2.60 6.85
CA GLY A 45 -14.37 2.74 7.19
C GLY A 45 -14.82 4.18 7.33
#